data_AF-A0A3D4T4R3-F1
#
_entry.id   AF-A0A3D4T4R3-F1
#
_cell.length_a   1.000
_cell.length_b   1.000
_cell.length_c   1.000
_cell.angle_alpha   90.00
_cell.angle_beta   90.00
_cell.angle_gamma   90.00
#
_symmetry.space_group_name_H-M   'P 1'
#
loop_
_entity.id
_entity.type
_entity.pdbx_description
1 polymer ?
#
loop_
_entity_poly.entity_id
_entity_poly.type
_entity_poly.pdbx_seq_one_letter_code
_entity_poly.pdbx_strand_id
1 'polypeptide(L)'
;MSSFTFAQLGEMYLREGNGGTDKNRTDCRIPELKKVFEISDGRIAIVVNVGEGDFKTVYSYVKSLGKIGETVFRINAKAKKIIELTKNLDEINVLGNYQGNIIFLATSAVKECFSNGIYTIEMGSTNGNGVLYDDFLMKRFVGNKRAMVSMVNGRCGKRADNETGWDDLISRGYSVIETDFPAELTEYIRKTDSAAIDLEKNVDLYDGIDLSPYNTESEKEFSSALSGAKSLLGNPCSFSEITDARSALQSAHDSLTVGEKKNVTLKFKFTPGRIIAVVLCGAAFTVGTLYLIGKRKES
;
A
#
# COMPACT_ATOMS: atom_id res chain seq x y z
N MET A 1 5.28 -32.39 26.04
CA MET A 1 4.20 -33.15 25.36
C MET A 1 2.86 -32.57 25.79
N SER A 2 1.91 -32.46 24.86
CA SER A 2 0.53 -32.04 25.15
C SER A 2 -0.17 -33.06 26.05
N SER A 3 -1.08 -32.59 26.91
CA SER A 3 -1.92 -33.42 27.79
C SER A 3 -3.16 -34.01 27.10
N PHE A 4 -3.43 -33.63 25.85
CA PHE A 4 -4.62 -34.04 25.11
C PHE A 4 -4.26 -34.80 23.83
N THR A 5 -5.02 -35.85 23.56
CA THR A 5 -5.03 -36.56 22.27
C THR A 5 -5.80 -35.77 21.22
N PHE A 6 -5.57 -36.09 19.94
CA PHE A 6 -6.29 -35.46 18.84
C PHE A 6 -7.82 -35.64 18.93
N ALA A 7 -8.28 -36.84 19.29
CA ALA A 7 -9.70 -37.10 19.51
C ALA A 7 -10.30 -36.23 20.62
N GLN A 8 -9.57 -36.03 21.73
CA GLN A 8 -10.01 -35.12 22.80
C GLN A 8 -10.06 -33.66 22.37
N LEU A 9 -9.14 -33.22 21.50
CA LEU A 9 -9.16 -31.85 20.94
C LEU A 9 -10.35 -31.65 20.00
N GLY A 10 -10.73 -32.67 19.22
CA GLY A 10 -11.91 -32.61 18.34
C GLY A 10 -13.23 -32.39 19.09
N GLU A 11 -13.30 -32.84 20.36
CA GLU A 11 -14.45 -32.64 21.24
C GLU A 11 -14.48 -31.26 21.94
N MET A 12 -13.45 -30.43 21.75
CA MET A 12 -13.40 -29.07 22.30
C MET A 12 -14.07 -28.05 21.36
N TYR A 13 -14.54 -26.96 21.94
CA TYR A 13 -15.15 -25.85 21.21
C TYR A 13 -14.25 -24.61 21.28
N LEU A 14 -14.19 -23.87 20.18
CA LEU A 14 -13.53 -22.56 20.13
C LEU A 14 -14.36 -21.50 20.87
N ARG A 15 -13.73 -20.37 21.16
CA ARG A 15 -14.37 -19.20 21.78
C ARG A 15 -14.33 -18.02 20.84
N GLU A 16 -15.24 -17.09 21.02
CA GLU A 16 -15.35 -15.88 20.19
C GLU A 16 -14.10 -14.99 20.27
N GLY A 17 -13.85 -14.23 19.19
CA GLY A 17 -12.72 -13.30 19.08
C GLY A 17 -11.38 -13.98 19.33
N ASN A 18 -10.52 -13.33 20.13
CA ASN A 18 -9.19 -13.82 20.49
C ASN A 18 -9.21 -14.85 21.65
N GLY A 19 -10.38 -15.39 21.98
CA GLY A 19 -10.59 -16.32 23.09
C GLY A 19 -10.48 -15.66 24.46
N GLY A 20 -10.33 -16.48 25.50
CA GLY A 20 -10.35 -16.05 26.91
C GLY A 20 -11.45 -16.75 27.71
N THR A 21 -11.30 -16.80 29.04
CA THR A 21 -12.30 -17.42 29.93
C THR A 21 -13.61 -16.65 29.98
N ASP A 22 -13.56 -15.36 29.63
CA ASP A 22 -14.67 -14.40 29.57
C ASP A 22 -15.47 -14.46 28.26
N LYS A 23 -14.92 -15.07 27.19
CA LYS A 23 -15.58 -15.13 25.88
C LYS A 23 -16.56 -16.28 25.77
N ASN A 24 -17.66 -16.07 25.04
CA ASN A 24 -18.64 -17.11 24.78
C ASN A 24 -18.03 -18.26 23.98
N ARG A 25 -18.54 -19.46 24.23
CA ARG A 25 -18.26 -20.66 23.44
C ARG A 25 -18.99 -20.56 22.11
N THR A 26 -18.32 -20.91 21.02
CA THR A 26 -18.94 -21.06 19.69
C THR A 26 -19.25 -22.53 19.41
N ASP A 27 -19.97 -22.81 18.31
CA ASP A 27 -20.18 -24.18 17.84
C ASP A 27 -19.01 -24.71 16.99
N CYS A 28 -17.95 -23.91 16.80
CA CYS A 28 -16.79 -24.27 16.01
C CYS A 28 -15.85 -25.20 16.79
N ARG A 29 -15.27 -26.19 16.10
CA ARG A 29 -14.31 -27.17 16.63
C ARG A 29 -12.87 -26.81 16.25
N ILE A 30 -11.90 -27.39 16.96
CA ILE A 30 -10.48 -27.26 16.59
C ILE A 30 -10.26 -28.00 15.26
N PRO A 31 -9.84 -27.32 14.18
CA PRO A 31 -9.67 -27.96 12.88
C PRO A 31 -8.34 -28.72 12.78
N GLU A 32 -8.34 -29.79 11.98
CA GLU A 32 -7.09 -30.37 11.49
C GLU A 32 -6.45 -29.47 10.44
N LEU A 33 -5.11 -29.43 10.42
CA LEU A 33 -4.38 -28.69 9.38
C LEU A 33 -4.72 -29.21 7.98
N LYS A 34 -4.90 -30.52 7.80
CA LYS A 34 -5.38 -31.10 6.52
C LYS A 34 -6.73 -30.49 6.11
N LYS A 35 -7.66 -30.33 7.07
CA LYS A 35 -8.98 -29.78 6.77
C LYS A 35 -8.91 -28.31 6.36
N VAL A 36 -8.01 -27.55 6.97
CA VAL A 36 -7.74 -26.16 6.55
C VAL A 36 -7.31 -26.12 5.08
N PHE A 37 -6.35 -26.97 4.68
CA PHE A 37 -5.92 -27.04 3.28
C PHE A 37 -7.01 -27.47 2.31
N GLU A 38 -7.84 -28.45 2.67
CA GLU A 38 -8.98 -28.86 1.83
C GLU A 38 -9.97 -27.72 1.61
N ILE A 39 -10.20 -26.89 2.62
CA ILE A 39 -11.06 -25.72 2.50
C ILE A 39 -10.34 -24.65 1.69
N SER A 40 -9.07 -24.35 1.93
CA SER A 40 -8.38 -23.25 1.25
C SER A 40 -7.91 -23.53 -0.18
N ASP A 41 -8.08 -24.77 -0.66
CA ASP A 41 -7.45 -25.30 -1.88
C ASP A 41 -7.50 -24.34 -3.08
N GLY A 42 -6.32 -23.86 -3.50
CA GLY A 42 -6.15 -22.97 -4.65
C GLY A 42 -6.73 -21.54 -4.49
N ARG A 43 -7.26 -21.19 -3.31
CA ARG A 43 -7.92 -19.89 -3.06
C ARG A 43 -7.05 -18.90 -2.31
N ILE A 44 -6.31 -19.39 -1.31
CA ILE A 44 -5.50 -18.55 -0.43
C ILE A 44 -4.20 -19.29 -0.07
N ALA A 45 -3.12 -18.54 0.10
CA ALA A 45 -1.91 -19.07 0.72
C ALA A 45 -2.13 -19.18 2.24
N ILE A 46 -1.60 -20.24 2.85
CA ILE A 46 -1.70 -20.50 4.28
C ILE A 46 -0.35 -20.24 4.95
N VAL A 47 -0.31 -19.27 5.86
CA VAL A 47 0.87 -19.03 6.71
C VAL A 47 0.82 -20.00 7.89
N VAL A 48 1.76 -20.94 7.94
CA VAL A 48 1.87 -21.91 9.05
C VAL A 48 2.96 -21.45 10.01
N ASN A 49 2.56 -20.98 11.20
CA ASN A 49 3.48 -20.64 12.26
C ASN A 49 3.94 -21.89 13.01
N VAL A 50 5.25 -22.09 13.14
CA VAL A 50 5.84 -23.32 13.68
C VAL A 50 7.08 -23.05 14.51
N GLY A 51 7.25 -23.79 15.60
CA GLY A 51 8.47 -23.77 16.40
C GLY A 51 9.66 -24.39 15.66
N GLU A 52 10.87 -23.95 15.97
CA GLU A 52 12.11 -24.48 15.39
C GLU A 52 12.21 -26.01 15.45
N GLY A 53 11.90 -26.61 16.61
CA GLY A 53 12.00 -28.06 16.82
C GLY A 53 10.97 -28.88 16.04
N ASP A 54 9.83 -28.28 15.69
CA ASP A 54 8.72 -28.98 15.04
C ASP A 54 8.71 -28.79 13.52
N PHE A 55 9.48 -27.84 13.00
CA PHE A 55 9.45 -27.43 11.59
C PHE A 55 9.60 -28.61 10.62
N LYS A 56 10.59 -29.50 10.81
CA LYS A 56 10.82 -30.63 9.89
C LYS A 56 9.65 -31.62 9.88
N THR A 57 9.03 -31.85 11.03
CA THR A 57 7.85 -32.71 11.16
C THR A 57 6.66 -32.10 10.43
N VAL A 58 6.38 -30.81 10.66
CA VAL A 58 5.27 -30.09 10.01
C VAL A 58 5.50 -29.97 8.50
N TYR A 59 6.71 -29.65 8.06
CA TYR A 59 7.09 -29.62 6.65
C TYR A 59 6.85 -30.96 5.97
N SER A 60 7.28 -32.07 6.58
CA SER A 60 7.10 -33.41 6.02
C SER A 60 5.61 -33.78 5.91
N TYR A 61 4.82 -33.37 6.91
CA TYR A 61 3.37 -33.55 6.89
C TYR A 61 2.72 -32.74 5.75
N VAL A 62 2.99 -31.44 5.63
CA VAL A 62 2.48 -30.59 4.54
C VAL A 62 2.91 -31.12 3.17
N LYS A 63 4.15 -31.60 3.04
CA LYS A 63 4.66 -32.26 1.82
C LYS A 63 3.88 -33.52 1.49
N SER A 64 3.59 -34.36 2.48
CA SER A 64 2.77 -35.57 2.27
C SER A 64 1.34 -35.27 1.82
N LEU A 65 0.82 -34.08 2.14
CA LEU A 65 -0.48 -33.61 1.66
C LEU A 65 -0.42 -33.01 0.24
N GLY A 66 0.77 -32.82 -0.34
CA GLY A 66 0.94 -32.14 -1.62
C GLY A 66 0.69 -30.63 -1.55
N LYS A 67 0.80 -30.01 -0.36
CA LYS A 67 0.38 -28.62 -0.10
C LYS A 67 1.51 -27.60 0.07
N ILE A 68 2.73 -27.95 -0.33
CA ILE A 68 3.91 -27.08 -0.19
C ILE A 68 3.74 -25.76 -0.97
N GLY A 69 3.23 -25.81 -2.21
CA GLY A 69 3.06 -24.61 -3.04
C GLY A 69 2.06 -23.59 -2.47
N GLU A 70 1.10 -24.03 -1.66
CA GLU A 70 0.09 -23.17 -1.02
C GLU A 70 0.51 -22.72 0.40
N THR A 71 1.64 -23.23 0.91
CA THR A 71 2.07 -23.00 2.30
C THR A 71 3.22 -22.01 2.35
N VAL A 72 3.12 -21.04 3.26
CA VAL A 72 4.23 -20.17 3.65
C VAL A 72 4.61 -20.48 5.09
N PHE A 73 5.82 -20.97 5.33
CA PHE A 73 6.27 -21.30 6.68
C PHE A 73 6.76 -20.05 7.42
N ARG A 74 6.20 -19.78 8.60
CA ARG A 74 6.70 -18.81 9.57
C ARG A 74 7.37 -19.58 10.70
N ILE A 75 8.70 -19.70 10.63
CA ILE A 75 9.46 -20.43 11.65
C ILE A 75 9.82 -19.44 12.77
N ASN A 76 9.50 -19.77 14.02
CA ASN A 76 9.87 -18.96 15.18
C ASN A 76 11.38 -19.08 15.49
N ALA A 77 12.19 -18.49 14.63
CA ALA A 77 13.65 -18.48 14.70
C ALA A 77 14.23 -17.22 14.03
N LYS A 78 15.51 -16.94 14.28
CA LYS A 78 16.23 -15.84 13.60
C LYS A 78 16.57 -16.24 12.16
N ALA A 79 16.72 -15.26 11.27
CA ALA A 79 17.06 -15.46 9.85
C ALA A 79 18.14 -16.53 9.58
N LYS A 80 19.29 -16.47 10.26
CA LYS A 80 20.37 -17.47 10.12
C LYS A 80 19.91 -18.92 10.36
N LYS A 81 19.07 -19.13 11.38
CA LYS A 81 18.57 -20.45 11.74
C LYS A 81 17.47 -20.91 10.78
N ILE A 82 16.62 -19.98 10.31
CA ILE A 82 15.65 -20.26 9.23
C ILE A 82 16.40 -20.78 8.01
N ILE A 83 17.43 -20.08 7.55
CA ILE A 83 18.27 -20.49 6.40
C ILE A 83 18.88 -21.88 6.62
N GLU A 84 19.39 -22.17 7.80
CA GLU A 84 19.93 -23.50 8.14
C GLU A 84 18.87 -24.60 8.05
N LEU A 85 17.68 -24.36 8.62
CA LEU A 85 16.57 -25.32 8.64
C LEU A 85 15.99 -25.57 7.26
N THR A 86 15.95 -24.56 6.40
CA THR A 86 15.39 -24.66 5.05
C THR A 86 16.42 -25.04 4.00
N LYS A 87 17.70 -25.17 4.37
CA LYS A 87 18.77 -25.57 3.46
C LYS A 87 18.44 -26.92 2.81
N ASN A 88 18.58 -26.97 1.49
CA ASN A 88 18.32 -28.16 0.65
C ASN A 88 16.86 -28.66 0.67
N LEU A 89 15.89 -27.81 1.03
CA LEU A 89 14.49 -28.10 0.82
C LEU A 89 14.04 -27.47 -0.50
N ASP A 90 13.54 -28.30 -1.41
CA ASP A 90 12.99 -27.83 -2.68
C ASP A 90 11.60 -27.22 -2.49
N GLU A 91 11.27 -26.23 -3.33
CA GLU A 91 9.93 -25.63 -3.46
C GLU A 91 9.36 -24.97 -2.19
N ILE A 92 10.19 -24.72 -1.18
CA ILE A 92 9.75 -24.14 0.08
C ILE A 92 9.50 -22.63 -0.02
N ASN A 93 8.32 -22.18 0.41
CA ASN A 93 8.06 -20.78 0.72
C ASN A 93 8.20 -20.56 2.22
N VAL A 94 9.05 -19.62 2.63
CA VAL A 94 9.33 -19.31 4.03
C VAL A 94 9.44 -17.81 4.24
N LEU A 95 9.04 -17.34 5.41
CA LEU A 95 9.28 -15.96 5.84
C LEU A 95 10.65 -15.85 6.51
N GLY A 96 11.42 -14.84 6.12
CA GLY A 96 12.52 -14.35 6.93
C GLY A 96 11.99 -13.67 8.19
N ASN A 97 12.82 -13.54 9.21
CA ASN A 97 12.43 -12.86 10.45
C ASN A 97 13.55 -11.97 10.96
N TYR A 98 13.20 -10.70 11.23
CA TYR A 98 14.01 -9.79 12.02
C TYR A 98 13.13 -9.03 13.00
N GLN A 99 13.48 -9.10 14.28
CA GLN A 99 12.77 -8.37 15.32
C GLN A 99 13.77 -7.62 16.19
N GLY A 100 13.70 -6.29 16.19
CA GLY A 100 14.68 -5.44 16.87
C GLY A 100 14.67 -4.00 16.37
N ASN A 101 15.66 -3.22 16.78
CA ASN A 101 15.75 -1.78 16.50
C ASN A 101 17.15 -1.36 16.01
N ILE A 102 17.97 -2.31 15.51
CA ILE A 102 19.36 -2.05 15.10
C ILE A 102 19.47 -2.17 13.58
N ILE A 103 19.71 -1.04 12.90
CA ILE A 103 19.65 -0.93 11.44
C ILE A 103 20.65 -1.84 10.72
N PHE A 104 21.85 -2.00 11.29
CA PHE A 104 22.90 -2.87 10.73
C PHE A 104 22.52 -4.36 10.81
N LEU A 105 21.89 -4.78 11.91
CA LEU A 105 21.45 -6.17 12.05
C LEU A 105 20.24 -6.47 11.16
N ALA A 106 19.31 -5.50 11.03
CA ALA A 106 18.20 -5.60 10.10
C ALA A 106 18.72 -5.73 8.66
N THR A 107 19.67 -4.88 8.27
CA THR A 107 20.32 -4.92 6.95
C THR A 107 21.03 -6.26 6.71
N SER A 108 21.70 -6.81 7.72
CA SER A 108 22.36 -8.13 7.63
C SER A 108 21.34 -9.24 7.39
N ALA A 109 20.26 -9.28 8.18
CA ALA A 109 19.20 -10.25 8.03
C ALA A 109 18.54 -10.18 6.64
N VAL A 110 18.28 -8.97 6.14
CA VAL A 110 17.75 -8.73 4.79
C VAL A 110 18.69 -9.31 3.72
N LYS A 111 19.98 -9.00 3.81
CA LYS A 111 20.98 -9.51 2.86
C LYS A 111 21.07 -11.04 2.89
N GLU A 112 21.13 -11.62 4.09
CA GLU A 112 21.19 -13.07 4.28
C GLU A 112 19.96 -13.78 3.70
N CYS A 113 18.75 -13.33 4.03
CA CYS A 113 17.51 -13.89 3.51
C CYS A 113 17.46 -13.85 1.98
N PHE A 114 17.69 -12.68 1.36
CA PHE A 114 17.61 -12.54 -0.09
C PHE A 114 18.68 -13.36 -0.83
N SER A 115 19.87 -13.51 -0.25
CA SER A 115 20.93 -14.33 -0.84
C SER A 115 20.62 -15.84 -0.79
N ASN A 116 19.63 -16.23 0.02
CA ASN A 116 19.18 -17.61 0.18
C ASN A 116 17.74 -17.82 -0.36
N GLY A 117 17.25 -16.93 -1.23
CA GLY A 117 15.95 -17.08 -1.90
C GLY A 117 14.72 -16.77 -1.02
N ILE A 118 14.91 -16.19 0.17
CA ILE A 118 13.82 -15.83 1.09
C ILE A 118 13.41 -14.38 0.82
N TYR A 119 12.36 -14.16 0.02
CA TYR A 119 12.00 -12.83 -0.48
C TYR A 119 10.96 -12.05 0.33
N THR A 120 10.28 -12.68 1.29
CA THR A 120 9.40 -12.00 2.23
C THR A 120 10.01 -12.07 3.62
N ILE A 121 10.13 -10.93 4.30
CA ILE A 121 10.76 -10.86 5.63
C ILE A 121 9.81 -10.16 6.58
N GLU A 122 9.41 -10.84 7.64
CA GLU A 122 8.70 -10.23 8.76
C GLU A 122 9.67 -9.38 9.58
N MET A 123 9.36 -8.08 9.65
CA MET A 123 10.12 -7.10 10.40
C MET A 123 9.25 -6.47 11.46
N GLY A 124 9.79 -6.38 12.68
CA GLY A 124 9.07 -5.79 13.79
C GLY A 124 9.97 -5.13 14.83
N SER A 125 9.46 -4.03 15.38
CA SER A 125 10.06 -3.24 16.46
C SER A 125 8.95 -2.71 17.35
N THR A 126 9.15 -2.74 18.67
CA THR A 126 8.25 -2.07 19.62
C THR A 126 8.45 -0.56 19.65
N ASN A 127 9.58 -0.06 19.13
CA ASN A 127 9.88 1.37 19.05
C ASN A 127 9.27 1.97 17.77
N GLY A 128 8.29 2.87 17.91
CA GLY A 128 7.63 3.58 16.80
C GLY A 128 8.56 4.45 15.96
N ASN A 129 9.62 4.98 16.58
CA ASN A 129 10.70 5.71 15.91
C ASN A 129 11.86 4.78 15.54
N GLY A 130 11.59 3.47 15.48
CA GLY A 130 12.59 2.46 15.20
C GLY A 130 13.12 2.60 13.78
N VAL A 131 14.41 2.34 13.62
CA VAL A 131 15.12 2.34 12.33
C VAL A 131 14.56 1.36 11.28
N LEU A 132 13.62 0.48 11.67
CA LEU A 132 12.92 -0.43 10.75
C LEU A 132 11.85 0.25 9.90
N TYR A 133 11.54 1.51 10.21
CA TYR A 133 10.51 2.32 9.57
C TYR A 133 11.11 3.43 8.70
N ASP A 134 12.41 3.31 8.40
CA ASP A 134 13.22 4.30 7.68
C ASP A 134 13.44 3.86 6.23
N ASP A 135 13.34 4.81 5.30
CA ASP A 135 13.52 4.63 3.85
C ASP A 135 14.86 3.97 3.50
N PHE A 136 15.91 4.22 4.31
CA PHE A 136 17.21 3.61 4.13
C PHE A 136 17.10 2.09 4.08
N LEU A 137 16.31 1.46 4.96
CA LEU A 137 16.13 0.01 4.96
C LEU A 137 15.22 -0.43 3.82
N MET A 138 14.12 0.29 3.63
CA MET A 138 13.00 -0.08 2.76
C MET A 138 13.36 -0.10 1.28
N LYS A 139 14.30 0.75 0.84
CA LYS A 139 14.86 0.71 -0.53
C LYS A 139 15.50 -0.62 -0.93
N ARG A 140 15.69 -1.57 0.00
CA ARG A 140 16.18 -2.93 -0.29
C ARG A 140 15.06 -3.88 -0.74
N PHE A 141 13.81 -3.55 -0.44
CA PHE A 141 12.62 -4.34 -0.76
C PHE A 141 12.00 -3.89 -2.07
N VAL A 142 12.69 -4.18 -3.17
CA VAL A 142 12.27 -3.82 -4.53
C VAL A 142 11.90 -5.05 -5.35
N GLY A 143 11.10 -4.86 -6.42
CA GLY A 143 10.73 -5.94 -7.34
C GLY A 143 9.81 -6.96 -6.68
N ASN A 144 10.26 -8.20 -6.50
CA ASN A 144 9.51 -9.28 -5.85
C ASN A 144 9.78 -9.42 -4.33
N LYS A 145 10.65 -8.57 -3.75
CA LYS A 145 10.99 -8.59 -2.33
C LYS A 145 9.93 -7.84 -1.52
N ARG A 146 9.56 -8.37 -0.36
CA ARG A 146 8.46 -7.86 0.46
C ARG A 146 8.87 -7.70 1.93
N ALA A 147 8.58 -6.53 2.48
CA ALA A 147 8.64 -6.28 3.90
C ALA A 147 7.26 -6.56 4.50
N MET A 148 7.21 -7.47 5.46
CA MET A 148 5.99 -7.83 6.19
C MET A 148 6.04 -7.24 7.60
N VAL A 149 4.90 -6.74 8.08
CA VAL A 149 4.71 -6.29 9.47
C VAL A 149 3.48 -6.97 10.05
N SER A 150 3.54 -7.26 11.34
CA SER A 150 2.43 -7.81 12.11
C SER A 150 1.91 -6.75 13.07
N MET A 151 0.62 -6.45 12.98
CA MET A 151 -0.08 -5.53 13.87
C MET A 151 -0.53 -6.24 15.15
N VAL A 152 -0.62 -7.56 15.13
CA VAL A 152 -1.18 -8.39 16.21
C VAL A 152 -0.15 -8.80 17.27
N ASN A 153 1.15 -8.71 16.96
CA ASN A 153 2.22 -9.13 17.87
C ASN A 153 2.82 -8.00 18.72
N GLY A 154 2.27 -6.78 18.63
CA GLY A 154 2.75 -5.59 19.36
C GLY A 154 4.08 -5.02 18.88
N ARG A 155 4.60 -5.45 17.73
CA ARG A 155 5.89 -5.04 17.16
C ARG A 155 5.75 -4.22 15.88
N CYS A 156 4.64 -3.49 15.74
CA CYS A 156 4.40 -2.49 14.71
C CYS A 156 4.72 -1.05 15.18
N GLY A 157 5.52 -0.89 16.24
CA GLY A 157 5.96 0.43 16.70
C GLY A 157 4.86 1.26 17.39
N LYS A 158 3.97 0.59 18.12
CA LYS A 158 2.80 1.19 18.81
C LYS A 158 1.72 1.74 17.87
N ARG A 159 1.76 1.41 16.58
CA ARG A 159 0.68 1.73 15.65
C ARG A 159 -0.58 0.96 16.02
N ALA A 160 -1.72 1.59 15.86
CA ALA A 160 -3.01 0.94 16.05
C ALA A 160 -3.32 0.06 14.83
N ASP A 161 -3.94 -1.10 15.04
CA ASP A 161 -4.39 -1.99 13.96
C ASP A 161 -5.67 -1.44 13.32
N ASN A 162 -5.51 -0.40 12.51
CA ASN A 162 -6.57 0.32 11.81
C ASN A 162 -6.00 1.08 10.60
N GLU A 163 -6.89 1.75 9.86
CA GLU A 163 -6.56 2.53 8.66
C GLU A 163 -5.37 3.48 8.85
N THR A 164 -5.32 4.25 9.94
CA THR A 164 -4.21 5.19 10.19
C THR A 164 -2.88 4.45 10.38
N GLY A 165 -2.88 3.31 11.07
CA GLY A 165 -1.67 2.51 11.27
C GLY A 165 -1.19 1.83 10.00
N TRP A 166 -2.11 1.29 9.19
CA TRP A 166 -1.78 0.67 7.91
C TRP A 166 -1.25 1.67 6.90
N ASP A 167 -1.87 2.85 6.82
CA ASP A 167 -1.45 3.93 5.93
C ASP A 167 -0.02 4.38 6.21
N ASP A 168 0.33 4.62 7.49
CA ASP A 168 1.71 4.96 7.87
C ASP A 168 2.70 3.81 7.62
N LEU A 169 2.30 2.55 7.70
CA LEU A 169 3.19 1.42 7.39
C LEU A 169 3.45 1.28 5.89
N ILE A 170 2.40 1.46 5.08
CA ILE A 170 2.49 1.37 3.63
C ILE A 170 3.31 2.54 3.08
N SER A 171 3.13 3.76 3.60
CA SER A 171 3.95 4.91 3.20
C SER A 171 5.43 4.75 3.53
N ARG A 172 5.74 3.86 4.49
CA ARG A 172 7.10 3.45 4.81
C ARG A 172 7.57 2.25 3.99
N GLY A 173 6.83 1.80 2.98
CA GLY A 173 7.24 0.72 2.08
C GLY A 173 6.95 -0.71 2.57
N TYR A 174 6.18 -0.90 3.64
CA TYR A 174 5.68 -2.23 3.96
C TYR A 174 4.61 -2.66 2.95
N SER A 175 4.68 -3.90 2.49
CA SER A 175 3.84 -4.43 1.39
C SER A 175 3.05 -5.68 1.79
N VAL A 176 3.22 -6.16 3.02
CA VAL A 176 2.45 -7.26 3.60
C VAL A 176 2.12 -6.89 5.05
N ILE A 177 0.84 -6.94 5.41
CA ILE A 177 0.35 -6.61 6.76
C ILE A 177 -0.42 -7.83 7.29
N GLU A 178 -0.06 -8.30 8.48
CA GLU A 178 -0.87 -9.21 9.29
C GLU A 178 -1.72 -8.38 10.27
N THR A 179 -3.03 -8.56 10.25
CA THR A 179 -4.04 -7.78 11.00
C THR A 179 -5.17 -8.69 11.51
N ASP A 180 -5.79 -8.32 12.63
CA ASP A 180 -7.03 -8.92 13.12
C ASP A 180 -8.28 -8.35 12.40
N PHE A 181 -8.13 -7.34 11.53
CA PHE A 181 -9.20 -6.63 10.82
C PHE A 181 -9.05 -6.74 9.28
N PRO A 182 -9.06 -7.96 8.70
CA PRO A 182 -8.79 -8.14 7.27
C PRO A 182 -9.87 -7.55 6.35
N ALA A 183 -11.12 -7.44 6.81
CA ALA A 183 -12.19 -6.86 6.01
C ALA A 183 -12.00 -5.34 5.85
N GLU A 184 -11.66 -4.66 6.93
CA GLU A 184 -11.38 -3.23 6.97
C GLU A 184 -10.11 -2.90 6.19
N LEU A 185 -9.06 -3.72 6.30
CA LEU A 185 -7.86 -3.57 5.46
C LEU A 185 -8.18 -3.75 3.97
N THR A 186 -9.10 -4.65 3.62
CA THR A 186 -9.55 -4.83 2.24
C THR A 186 -10.28 -3.59 1.71
N GLU A 187 -11.14 -2.97 2.52
CA GLU A 187 -11.81 -1.72 2.15
C GLU A 187 -10.82 -0.56 1.99
N TYR A 188 -9.83 -0.46 2.88
CA TYR A 188 -8.74 0.50 2.73
C TYR A 188 -8.01 0.32 1.39
N ILE A 189 -7.63 -0.91 1.03
CA ILE A 189 -6.95 -1.19 -0.24
C ILE A 189 -7.82 -0.77 -1.43
N ARG A 190 -9.11 -1.12 -1.45
CA ARG A 190 -10.04 -0.72 -2.52
C ARG A 190 -10.17 0.79 -2.67
N LYS A 191 -10.21 1.51 -1.55
CA LYS A 191 -10.24 2.97 -1.50
C LYS A 191 -8.94 3.57 -2.06
N THR A 192 -7.79 3.00 -1.70
CA THR A 192 -6.46 3.38 -2.23
C THR A 192 -6.38 3.16 -3.74
N ASP A 193 -6.82 2.01 -4.24
CA ASP A 193 -6.86 1.71 -5.68
C ASP A 193 -7.75 2.71 -6.45
N SER A 194 -8.92 3.05 -5.88
CA SER A 194 -9.82 4.03 -6.47
C SER A 194 -9.17 5.43 -6.53
N ALA A 195 -8.44 5.83 -5.49
CA ALA A 195 -7.70 7.09 -5.47
C ALA A 195 -6.54 7.10 -6.47
N ALA A 196 -5.85 5.96 -6.66
CA ALA A 196 -4.79 5.81 -7.67
C ALA A 196 -5.34 6.03 -9.08
N ILE A 197 -6.48 5.41 -9.40
CA ILE A 197 -7.16 5.59 -10.69
C ILE A 197 -7.53 7.06 -10.93
N ASP A 198 -7.99 7.77 -9.90
CA ASP A 198 -8.31 9.20 -10.03
C ASP A 198 -7.06 10.08 -10.18
N LEU A 199 -5.95 9.73 -9.52
CA LEU A 199 -4.66 10.39 -9.73
C LEU A 199 -4.15 10.17 -11.15
N GLU A 200 -4.27 8.95 -11.69
CA GLU A 200 -3.88 8.60 -13.06
C GLU A 200 -4.63 9.46 -14.09
N LYS A 201 -5.95 9.63 -13.95
CA LYS A 201 -6.74 10.53 -14.81
C LYS A 201 -6.23 11.98 -14.78
N ASN A 202 -5.86 12.49 -13.61
CA ASN A 202 -5.33 13.85 -13.47
C ASN A 202 -3.94 13.97 -14.13
N VAL A 203 -3.09 12.96 -13.96
CA VAL A 203 -1.79 12.89 -14.63
C VAL A 203 -2.00 12.93 -16.15
N ASP A 204 -2.89 12.11 -16.70
CA ASP A 204 -3.18 12.07 -18.14
C ASP A 204 -3.73 13.39 -18.67
N LEU A 205 -4.61 14.04 -17.90
CA LEU A 205 -5.17 15.36 -18.25
C LEU A 205 -4.08 16.43 -18.33
N TYR A 206 -3.10 16.37 -17.44
CA TYR A 206 -2.10 17.41 -17.25
C TYR A 206 -0.80 17.18 -18.03
N ASP A 207 -0.52 15.95 -18.46
CA ASP A 207 0.71 15.62 -19.21
C ASP A 207 0.81 16.32 -20.57
N GLY A 208 -0.32 16.77 -21.13
CA GLY A 208 -0.40 17.40 -22.45
C GLY A 208 -0.39 18.93 -22.43
N ILE A 209 -0.24 19.58 -21.27
CA ILE A 209 -0.33 21.04 -21.19
C ILE A 209 0.89 21.69 -21.85
N ASP A 210 0.64 22.64 -22.77
CA ASP A 210 1.69 23.49 -23.33
C ASP A 210 2.16 24.48 -22.26
N LEU A 211 3.36 24.25 -21.73
CA LEU A 211 3.93 25.07 -20.67
C LEU A 211 4.61 26.35 -21.18
N SER A 212 4.78 26.51 -22.50
CA SER A 212 5.48 27.64 -23.11
C SER A 212 4.92 29.05 -22.82
N PRO A 213 3.64 29.24 -22.41
CA PRO A 213 3.11 30.53 -21.96
C PRO A 213 3.45 30.90 -20.51
N TYR A 214 3.81 29.93 -19.67
CA TYR A 214 3.97 30.14 -18.24
C TYR A 214 5.40 30.58 -17.86
N ASN A 215 5.53 31.15 -16.66
CA ASN A 215 6.83 31.51 -16.12
C ASN A 215 7.59 30.27 -15.63
N THR A 216 8.91 30.38 -15.59
CA THR A 216 9.80 29.27 -15.25
C THR A 216 9.58 28.71 -13.83
N GLU A 217 9.15 29.55 -12.89
CA GLU A 217 8.95 29.13 -11.50
C GLU A 217 7.72 28.21 -11.37
N SER A 218 6.55 28.67 -11.82
CA SER A 218 5.32 27.87 -11.80
C SER A 218 5.39 26.65 -12.73
N GLU A 219 6.09 26.75 -13.87
CA GLU A 219 6.37 25.60 -14.75
C GLU A 219 7.16 24.51 -14.02
N LYS A 220 8.20 24.90 -13.27
CA LYS A 220 9.06 23.96 -12.54
C LYS A 220 8.30 23.27 -11.41
N GLU A 221 7.48 24.01 -10.66
CA GLU A 221 6.65 23.46 -9.59
C GLU A 221 5.65 22.44 -10.14
N PHE A 222 4.92 22.81 -11.20
CA PHE A 222 3.98 21.92 -11.88
C PHE A 222 4.67 20.67 -12.43
N SER A 223 5.80 20.82 -13.13
CA SER A 223 6.55 19.67 -13.69
C SER A 223 7.07 18.74 -12.60
N SER A 224 7.48 19.29 -11.46
CA SER A 224 7.91 18.50 -10.30
C SER A 224 6.75 17.73 -9.68
N ALA A 225 5.58 18.36 -9.51
CA ALA A 225 4.39 17.71 -8.99
C ALA A 225 3.88 16.61 -9.91
N LEU A 226 3.86 16.84 -11.24
CA LEU A 226 3.49 15.85 -12.24
C LEU A 226 4.44 14.66 -12.25
N SER A 227 5.75 14.90 -12.17
CA SER A 227 6.75 13.82 -12.06
C SER A 227 6.59 13.04 -10.76
N GLY A 228 6.29 13.71 -9.64
CA GLY A 228 6.03 13.08 -8.35
C GLY A 228 4.82 12.15 -8.41
N ALA A 229 3.68 12.65 -8.92
CA ALA A 229 2.47 11.88 -9.13
C ALA A 229 2.70 10.63 -10.01
N LYS A 230 3.41 10.78 -11.13
CA LYS A 230 3.78 9.66 -12.02
C LYS A 230 4.62 8.60 -11.30
N SER A 231 5.53 9.01 -10.42
CA SER A 231 6.40 8.07 -9.70
C SER A 231 5.65 7.20 -8.68
N LEU A 232 4.53 7.68 -8.14
CA LEU A 232 3.72 6.94 -7.18
C LEU A 232 2.89 5.84 -7.83
N LEU A 233 2.28 6.10 -8.99
CA LEU A 233 1.37 5.15 -9.68
C LEU A 233 2.03 3.82 -10.07
N GLY A 234 3.37 3.74 -10.09
CA GLY A 234 4.12 2.53 -10.38
C GLY A 234 4.53 1.68 -9.17
N ASN A 235 4.20 2.09 -7.94
CA ASN A 235 4.68 1.47 -6.71
C ASN A 235 3.55 1.28 -5.68
N PRO A 236 3.66 0.30 -4.76
CA PRO A 236 2.80 0.28 -3.58
C PRO A 236 2.94 1.61 -2.83
N CYS A 237 1.82 2.31 -2.65
CA CYS A 237 1.74 3.59 -1.98
C CYS A 237 0.50 3.62 -1.08
N SER A 238 0.56 4.46 -0.06
CA SER A 238 -0.54 4.66 0.88
C SER A 238 -1.62 5.57 0.30
N PHE A 239 -2.82 5.50 0.86
CA PHE A 239 -3.92 6.39 0.51
C PHE A 239 -3.52 7.86 0.69
N SER A 240 -2.87 8.21 1.81
CA SER A 240 -2.45 9.59 2.08
C SER A 240 -1.48 10.11 1.01
N GLU A 241 -0.44 9.36 0.66
CA GLU A 241 0.52 9.74 -0.39
C GLU A 241 -0.16 10.01 -1.74
N ILE A 242 -1.11 9.17 -2.13
CA ILE A 242 -1.88 9.35 -3.37
C ILE A 242 -2.70 10.64 -3.30
N THR A 243 -3.41 10.86 -2.20
CA THR A 243 -4.24 12.07 -2.05
C THR A 243 -3.44 13.36 -1.95
N ASP A 244 -2.27 13.32 -1.32
CA ASP A 244 -1.35 14.44 -1.20
C ASP A 244 -0.74 14.77 -2.57
N ALA A 245 -0.29 13.75 -3.32
CA ALA A 245 0.22 13.95 -4.67
C ALA A 245 -0.85 14.51 -5.62
N ARG A 246 -2.09 14.02 -5.53
CA ARG A 246 -3.22 14.57 -6.29
C ARG A 246 -3.46 16.04 -5.96
N SER A 247 -3.46 16.39 -4.67
CA SER A 247 -3.70 17.74 -4.19
C SER A 247 -2.56 18.68 -4.59
N ALA A 248 -1.31 18.22 -4.50
CA ALA A 248 -0.13 18.96 -4.92
C ALA A 248 -0.13 19.21 -6.43
N LEU A 249 -0.46 18.19 -7.23
CA LEU A 249 -0.57 18.32 -8.68
C LEU A 249 -1.66 19.31 -9.08
N GLN A 250 -2.86 19.21 -8.49
CA GLN A 250 -3.94 20.16 -8.73
C GLN A 250 -3.56 21.58 -8.35
N SER A 251 -2.98 21.78 -7.16
CA SER A 251 -2.58 23.10 -6.68
C SER A 251 -1.50 23.72 -7.56
N ALA A 252 -0.52 22.93 -8.02
CA ALA A 252 0.53 23.41 -8.91
C ALA A 252 -0.02 23.77 -10.30
N HIS A 253 -0.98 23.01 -10.81
CA HIS A 253 -1.70 23.35 -12.05
C HIS A 253 -2.46 24.68 -11.91
N ASP A 254 -3.23 24.84 -10.84
CA ASP A 254 -4.05 26.03 -10.62
C ASP A 254 -3.20 27.29 -10.32
N SER A 255 -1.95 27.11 -9.92
CA SER A 255 -0.97 28.17 -9.66
C SER A 255 -0.13 28.56 -10.89
N LEU A 256 -0.33 27.91 -12.03
CA LEU A 256 0.37 28.23 -13.28
C LEU A 256 0.18 29.70 -13.65
N THR A 257 1.29 30.43 -13.74
CA THR A 257 1.28 31.89 -13.92
C THR A 257 1.97 32.27 -15.22
N VAL A 258 1.29 33.05 -16.06
CA VAL A 258 1.83 33.53 -17.35
C VAL A 258 3.04 34.44 -17.10
N GLY A 259 4.15 34.24 -17.82
CA GLY A 259 5.37 35.01 -17.62
C GLY A 259 5.35 36.42 -18.22
N GLU A 260 6.06 37.36 -17.58
CA GLU A 260 6.17 38.77 -18.01
C GLU A 260 6.95 38.99 -19.33
N LYS A 261 7.46 37.93 -19.97
CA LYS A 261 8.09 38.02 -21.29
C LYS A 261 7.55 36.97 -22.25
N LYS A 262 6.37 37.24 -22.79
CA LYS A 262 6.08 37.09 -24.21
C LYS A 262 4.96 38.08 -24.55
N ASN A 263 5.29 39.08 -25.36
CA ASN A 263 4.30 39.60 -26.31
C ASN A 263 3.87 38.38 -27.13
N VAL A 264 2.79 37.72 -26.73
CA VAL A 264 2.11 36.78 -27.62
C VAL A 264 1.59 37.66 -28.73
N THR A 265 2.37 37.79 -29.80
CA THR A 265 1.78 38.15 -31.09
C THR A 265 0.89 36.97 -31.43
N LEU A 266 -0.36 37.04 -30.98
CA LEU A 266 -1.44 36.15 -31.37
C LEU A 266 -1.52 36.26 -32.90
N LYS A 267 -0.80 35.39 -33.61
CA LYS A 267 -1.03 35.15 -35.04
C LYS A 267 -2.35 34.40 -35.15
N PHE A 268 -3.45 35.08 -34.90
CA PHE A 268 -4.75 34.65 -35.36
C PHE A 268 -4.70 34.61 -36.88
N LYS A 269 -4.70 33.41 -37.47
CA LYS A 269 -5.10 33.24 -38.87
C LYS A 269 -6.59 33.57 -38.94
N PHE A 270 -6.89 34.85 -39.15
CA PHE A 270 -8.25 35.30 -39.38
C PHE A 270 -8.75 34.72 -40.71
N THR A 271 -9.70 33.79 -40.65
CA THR A 271 -10.59 33.52 -41.77
C THR A 271 -11.75 34.51 -41.66
N PRO A 272 -12.05 35.34 -42.69
CA PRO A 272 -12.98 36.47 -42.59
C PRO A 272 -14.39 36.15 -42.04
N GLY A 273 -14.83 34.89 -42.10
CA GLY A 273 -16.18 34.48 -41.69
C GLY A 273 -16.46 34.41 -40.18
N ARG A 274 -15.45 34.37 -39.29
CA ARG A 274 -15.68 34.16 -37.83
C ARG A 274 -15.67 35.44 -36.98
N ILE A 275 -15.22 36.57 -37.53
CA ILE A 275 -15.15 37.86 -36.79
C ILE A 275 -16.55 38.42 -36.53
N ILE A 276 -17.52 38.17 -37.42
CA ILE A 276 -18.87 38.71 -37.30
C ILE A 276 -19.62 38.10 -36.09
N ALA A 277 -19.38 36.83 -35.75
CA ALA A 277 -20.10 36.17 -34.66
C ALA A 277 -19.63 36.61 -33.26
N VAL A 278 -18.33 36.86 -33.05
CA VAL A 278 -17.79 37.18 -31.72
C VAL A 278 -18.05 38.64 -31.33
N VAL A 279 -18.02 39.57 -32.30
CA VAL A 279 -18.32 40.99 -32.04
C VAL A 279 -19.81 41.21 -31.74
N LEU A 280 -20.71 40.44 -32.36
CA LEU A 280 -22.16 40.53 -32.08
C LEU A 280 -22.54 39.99 -30.69
N CYS A 281 -21.89 38.93 -30.21
CA CYS A 281 -22.16 38.39 -28.86
C CYS A 281 -21.60 39.29 -27.75
N GLY A 282 -20.46 39.95 -27.96
CA GLY A 282 -19.87 40.90 -27.00
C GLY A 282 -20.65 42.21 -26.85
N ALA A 283 -21.21 42.74 -27.94
CA ALA A 283 -22.04 43.94 -27.91
C ALA A 283 -23.41 43.71 -27.25
N ALA A 284 -24.00 42.51 -27.39
CA ALA A 284 -25.27 42.17 -26.75
C ALA A 284 -25.16 42.09 -25.21
N PHE A 285 -24.03 41.60 -24.68
CA PHE A 285 -23.82 41.47 -23.24
C PHE A 285 -23.58 42.81 -22.53
N THR A 286 -22.91 43.76 -23.19
CA THR A 286 -22.65 45.10 -22.62
C THR A 286 -23.88 46.01 -22.67
N VAL A 287 -24.71 45.92 -23.70
CA VAL A 287 -25.99 46.67 -23.76
C VAL A 287 -27.02 46.11 -22.78
N GLY A 288 -27.10 44.77 -22.62
CA GLY A 288 -28.04 44.13 -21.69
C GLY A 288 -27.75 44.43 -20.21
N THR A 289 -26.48 44.52 -19.82
CA THR A 289 -26.07 44.86 -18.45
C THR A 289 -26.28 46.34 -18.12
N LEU A 290 -26.05 47.25 -19.07
CA LEU A 290 -26.33 48.68 -18.89
C LEU A 290 -27.84 49.00 -18.81
N TYR A 291 -28.68 48.31 -19.57
CA TYR A 291 -30.15 48.49 -19.51
C TYR A 291 -30.76 48.05 -18.16
N LEU A 292 -30.26 46.95 -17.57
CA LEU A 292 -30.75 46.45 -16.27
C LEU A 292 -30.30 47.31 -15.08
N ILE A 293 -29.15 47.97 -15.18
CA ILE A 293 -28.65 48.90 -14.15
C ILE A 293 -29.41 50.24 -14.20
N GLY A 294 -29.81 50.71 -15.38
CA GLY A 294 -30.63 51.91 -15.54
C GLY A 294 -32.02 51.77 -14.91
N LYS A 295 -32.69 50.63 -15.11
CA LYS A 295 -34.06 50.40 -14.62
C LYS A 295 -34.15 50.22 -13.10
N ARG A 296 -33.05 49.87 -12.42
CA ARG A 296 -32.97 49.73 -10.95
C ARG A 296 -32.83 51.06 -10.20
N LYS A 297 -32.57 52.17 -10.90
CA LYS A 297 -32.49 53.52 -10.32
C LYS A 297 -33.82 54.30 -10.39
N GLU A 298 -34.84 53.76 -11.06
CA GLU A 298 -36.15 54.39 -11.23
C GLU A 298 -37.31 53.65 -10.54
N SER A 299 -37.04 52.80 -9.54
CA SER A 299 -38.07 52.27 -8.62
C SER A 299 -37.88 52.75 -7.20
#